data_AF-S0FN47-F1
#
_entry.id   AF-S0FN47-F1
#
_cell.length_a   1.000
_cell.length_b   1.000
_cell.length_c   1.000
_cell.angle_alpha   90.00
_cell.angle_beta   90.00
_cell.angle_gamma   90.00
#
_symmetry.space_group_name_H-M   'P 1'
#
loop_
_entity.id
_entity.type
_entity.pdbx_description
1 polymer ?
#
loop_
_entity_poly.entity_id
_entity_poly.type
_entity_poly.pdbx_seq_one_letter_code
_entity_poly.pdbx_strand_id
1 'polypeptide(L)' 'MGKLILLLFALLMLMCFCIYNWWERREKSKRMFEEEKKKINPLNTHTAWGLYAFAALLAILGIAAYEIYVLMDKIYKMN' A
#
# COMPACT_ATOMS: atom_id res chain seq x y z
N MET A 1 -11.59 15.26 -9.93
CA MET A 1 -11.37 15.68 -8.53
C MET A 1 -12.06 14.76 -7.52
N GLY A 2 -13.38 14.81 -7.31
CA GLY A 2 -14.05 14.04 -6.24
C GLY A 2 -13.81 12.53 -6.25
N LYS A 3 -13.89 11.88 -7.43
CA LYS A 3 -13.59 10.45 -7.59
C LYS A 3 -12.13 10.09 -7.30
N LEU A 4 -11.19 10.98 -7.65
CA LEU A 4 -9.75 10.79 -7.44
C LEU A 4 -9.41 10.88 -5.95
N ILE A 5 -9.97 11.86 -5.25
CA ILE A 5 -9.80 12.02 -3.80
C ILE A 5 -10.33 10.78 -3.07
N LEU A 6 -11.52 10.29 -3.47
CA LEU A 6 -12.10 9.09 -2.88
C LEU A 6 -11.25 7.85 -3.14
N LEU A 7 -10.67 7.73 -4.33
CA LEU A 7 -9.74 6.64 -4.67
C LEU A 7 -8.45 6.71 -3.85
N LEU A 8 -7.84 7.89 -3.72
CA LEU A 8 -6.65 8.08 -2.88
C LEU A 8 -6.93 7.78 -1.41
N PHE A 9 -8.11 8.18 -0.92
CA PHE A 9 -8.54 7.87 0.44
C PHE A 9 -8.72 6.36 0.65
N ALA A 10 -9.35 5.67 -0.31
CA ALA A 10 -9.49 4.22 -0.25
C ALA A 10 -8.13 3.49 -0.28
N LEU A 11 -7.19 3.95 -1.12
CA LEU A 11 -5.82 3.42 -1.17
C LEU A 11 -5.07 3.67 0.14
N LEU A 12 -5.26 4.83 0.77
CA LEU A 12 -4.66 5.15 2.07
C LEU A 12 -5.21 4.21 3.16
N MET A 13 -6.53 4.01 3.21
CA MET A 13 -7.16 3.06 4.13
C MET A 13 -6.66 1.63 3.92
N LEU A 14 -6.53 1.20 2.65
CA LEU A 14 -5.97 -0.10 2.31
C LEU A 14 -4.51 -0.22 2.77
N MET A 15 -3.69 0.81 2.57
CA MET A 15 -2.31 0.84 3.02
C MET A 15 -2.21 0.72 4.55
N CYS A 16 -3.02 1.48 5.30
CA CYS A 16 -3.10 1.37 6.76
C CYS A 16 -3.52 -0.03 7.21
N PHE A 17 -4.51 -0.62 6.54
CA PHE A 17 -4.93 -2.00 6.80
C PHE A 17 -3.80 -3.01 6.55
N CYS A 18 -3.04 -2.86 5.46
CA CYS A 18 -1.89 -3.71 5.17
C CYS A 18 -0.77 -3.56 6.22
N ILE A 19 -0.48 -2.33 6.67
CA ILE A 19 0.51 -2.05 7.72
C ILE A 19 0.10 -2.69 9.05
N TYR A 20 -1.18 -2.57 9.41
CA TYR A 20 -1.71 -3.20 10.62
C TYR A 20 -1.52 -4.73 10.57
N ASN A 21 -1.92 -5.38 9.49
CA ASN A 21 -1.77 -6.84 9.32
C ASN A 21 -0.30 -7.26 9.28
N TRP A 22 0.57 -6.47 8.65
CA TRP A 22 2.01 -6.71 8.65
C TRP A 22 2.56 -6.75 10.08
N TRP A 23 2.23 -5.73 10.88
CA TRP A 23 2.66 -5.64 12.26
C TRP A 23 2.09 -6.78 13.12
N GLU A 24 0.77 -7.02 13.04
CA GLU A 24 0.09 -8.08 13.81
C GLU A 24 0.67 -9.47 13.50
N ARG A 25 0.88 -9.78 12.22
CA ARG A 25 1.47 -11.05 11.78
C ARG A 25 2.93 -11.17 12.19
N ARG A 26 3.68 -10.07 12.20
CA ARG A 26 5.07 -10.05 12.67
C ARG A 26 5.14 -10.36 14.16
N GLU A 27 4.28 -9.76 14.97
CA GLU A 27 4.18 -10.05 16.42
C GLU A 27 3.76 -11.50 16.69
N LYS A 28 2.74 -12.01 15.98
CA LYS A 28 2.32 -13.41 16.08
C LYS A 28 3.45 -14.38 15.66
N SER A 29 4.17 -14.08 14.58
CA SER A 29 5.26 -14.91 14.07
C SER A 29 6.43 -15.02 15.05
N LYS A 30 6.72 -13.97 15.84
CA LYS A 30 7.76 -14.05 16.88
C LYS A 30 7.46 -15.10 17.95
N ARG A 31 6.18 -15.43 18.18
CA ARG A 31 5.73 -16.34 19.25
C ARG A 31 5.42 -17.76 18.76
N MET A 32 5.49 -18.02 17.44
CA MET A 32 5.20 -19.34 16.85
C MET A 32 6.46 -20.18 16.68
N PHE A 33 6.31 -21.50 16.87
CA PHE A 33 7.35 -22.49 16.56
C PHE A 33 7.56 -22.61 15.04
N GLU A 34 8.74 -23.05 14.60
CA GLU A 34 9.07 -23.11 13.17
C GLU A 34 8.17 -24.05 12.36
N GLU A 35 7.70 -25.15 12.96
CA GLU A 35 6.78 -26.09 12.33
C GLU A 35 5.40 -25.48 12.06
N GLU A 36 4.96 -24.57 12.93
CA GLU A 36 3.70 -23.84 12.76
C GLU A 36 3.84 -22.75 11.69
N LYS A 37 5.00 -22.10 11.60
CA LYS A 37 5.29 -21.10 10.55
C LYS A 37 5.18 -21.69 9.14
N LYS A 38 5.61 -22.94 8.95
CA LYS A 38 5.54 -23.63 7.65
C LYS A 38 4.11 -23.92 7.18
N LYS A 39 3.13 -23.92 8.08
CA LYS A 39 1.70 -24.12 7.75
C LYS A 39 0.99 -22.82 7.35
N ILE A 40 1.64 -21.67 7.49
CA ILE A 40 1.06 -20.37 7.14
C ILE A 40 1.04 -20.22 5.62
N ASN A 41 -0.11 -19.85 5.07
CA ASN A 41 -0.24 -19.53 3.65
C ASN A 41 0.73 -18.38 3.28
N PRO A 42 1.57 -18.53 2.23
CA PRO A 42 2.53 -17.52 1.82
C PRO A 42 1.90 -16.14 1.55
N LEU A 43 0.66 -16.10 1.06
CA LEU A 43 -0.09 -14.88 0.77
C LEU A 43 -0.59 -14.14 2.03
N ASN A 44 -0.51 -14.77 3.20
CA ASN A 44 -0.96 -14.23 4.48
C ASN A 44 0.19 -14.17 5.52
N THR A 45 1.43 -14.09 5.04
CA THR A 45 2.60 -13.89 5.88
C THR A 45 2.80 -12.42 6.18
N HIS A 46 3.55 -12.11 7.25
CA HIS A 46 3.93 -10.73 7.53
C HIS A 46 4.63 -10.10 6.30
N THR A 47 5.60 -10.77 5.69
CA THR A 47 6.29 -10.28 4.48
C THR A 47 5.33 -9.95 3.35
N ALA A 48 4.32 -10.79 3.09
CA ALA A 48 3.30 -10.53 2.07
C ALA A 48 2.51 -9.25 2.36
N TRP A 49 2.04 -9.06 3.60
CA TRP A 49 1.35 -7.82 4.01
C TRP A 49 2.23 -6.57 3.87
N GLY A 50 3.53 -6.69 4.15
CA GLY A 50 4.51 -5.62 3.90
C GLY A 50 4.61 -5.27 2.41
N LEU A 51 4.64 -6.27 1.52
CA LEU A 51 4.64 -6.05 0.07
C LEU A 51 3.33 -5.41 -0.41
N TYR A 52 2.18 -5.80 0.14
CA TYR A 52 0.90 -5.19 -0.20
C TYR A 52 0.85 -3.71 0.22
N ALA A 53 1.38 -3.37 1.40
CA ALA A 53 1.49 -1.98 1.84
C ALA A 53 2.40 -1.16 0.91
N PHE A 54 3.53 -1.74 0.49
CA PHE A 54 4.45 -1.10 -0.45
C PHE A 54 3.83 -0.89 -1.84
N ALA A 55 3.08 -1.87 -2.35
CA ALA A 55 2.36 -1.73 -3.61
C ALA A 55 1.30 -0.62 -3.54
N ALA A 56 0.56 -0.52 -2.43
CA ALA A 56 -0.40 0.56 -2.22
C ALA A 56 0.28 1.94 -2.19
N LEU A 57 1.44 2.06 -1.53
CA LEU A 57 2.24 3.29 -1.52
C LEU A 57 2.67 3.70 -2.93
N LEU A 58 3.20 2.77 -3.73
CA LEU A 58 3.60 3.04 -5.11
C LEU A 58 2.42 3.50 -5.98
N ALA A 59 1.24 2.92 -5.80
CA ALA A 59 0.04 3.35 -6.50
C ALA A 59 -0.34 4.80 -6.15
N ILE A 60 -0.31 5.15 -4.85
CA ILE A 60 -0.58 6.52 -4.37
C ILE A 60 0.42 7.50 -4.99
N LEU A 61 1.72 7.18 -4.93
CA LEU A 61 2.78 8.03 -5.48
C LEU A 61 2.67 8.18 -7.00
N GLY A 62 2.35 7.10 -7.72
CA GLY A 62 2.17 7.13 -9.17
C GLY A 62 1.02 8.03 -9.60
N ILE A 63 -0.12 7.96 -8.89
CA ILE A 63 -1.27 8.84 -9.15
C ILE A 63 -0.90 10.30 -8.84
N ALA A 64 -0.25 10.56 -7.70
CA ALA A 64 0.15 11.91 -7.33
C ALA A 64 1.14 12.51 -8.35
N ALA A 65 2.13 11.74 -8.78
CA ALA A 65 3.10 12.17 -9.78
C ALA A 65 2.44 12.47 -11.13
N TYR A 66 1.49 11.65 -11.55
CA TYR A 66 0.74 11.88 -12.79
C TYR A 66 -0.08 13.18 -12.75
N GLU A 67 -0.78 13.44 -11.64
CA GLU A 67 -1.55 14.68 -11.47
C GLU A 67 -0.64 15.93 -11.47
N ILE A 68 0.54 15.84 -10.83
CA ILE A 68 1.56 16.91 -10.88
C ILE A 68 2.02 17.14 -12.32
N TYR A 69 2.31 16.08 -13.07
CA TYR A 69 2.71 16.18 -14.47
C TYR A 69 1.64 16.85 -15.34
N VAL A 70 0.37 16.45 -15.20
CA VAL A 70 -0.76 17.05 -15.93
C VAL A 70 -0.91 18.53 -15.58
N LEU A 71 -0.72 18.91 -14.32
CA LEU A 71 -0.76 20.31 -13.90
C LEU A 71 0.38 21.11 -14.55
N MET A 72 1.61 20.56 -14.54
CA MET A 72 2.76 21.20 -15.17
C MET A 72 2.57 21.37 -16.68
N ASP A 73 2.13 20.34 -17.40
CA ASP A 73 1.88 20.40 -18.84
C ASP A 73 0.86 21.49 -19.21
N LYS A 74 -0.20 21.66 -18.40
CA LYS A 74 -1.18 22.74 -18.58
C LYS A 74 -0.57 24.13 -18.39
N ILE A 75 0.27 24.31 -17.37
CA ILE A 75 0.96 25.58 -17.11
C ILE A 75 1.90 25.91 -18.28
N TYR A 76 2.65 24.92 -18.78
CA TYR A 76 3.57 25.11 -19.89
C TYR A 76 2.88 25.45 -21.21
N LYS A 77 1.71 24.88 -21.50
CA LYS A 77 0.94 25.15 -22.72
C LYS A 77 0.11 26.45 -22.70
N MET A 78 -0.05 27.05 -21.52
CA MET A 78 -0.72 28.35 -21.38
C MET A 78 0.22 29.54 -21.62
N ASN A 79 1.53 29.31 -21.56
CA ASN A 79 2.58 30.27 -21.95
C ASN A 79 3.03 30.02 -23.39
#